data_AF-A0A0D9X494-F1
#
_entry.id   AF-A0A0D9X494-F1
#
_cell.length_a   1.000
_cell.length_b   1.000
_cell.length_c   1.000
_cell.angle_alpha   90.00
_cell.angle_beta   90.00
_cell.angle_gamma   90.00
#
_symmetry.space_group_name_H-M   'P 1'
#
loop_
_entity.id
_entity.type
_entity.pdbx_description
1 polymer ?
#
loop_
_entity_poly.entity_id
_entity_poly.type
_entity_poly.pdbx_seq_one_letter_code
_entity_poly.pdbx_strand_id
1 'polypeptide(L)'
;MEMEMKKAAAAMARQRSLRNQVLGKLRKESAEEWESRVRKSLEEQNKAYLEQIAGDPEDEESQCAIDYRRFWNDVWFPRRARVPPMRFTFEPPRGIKAGTSQTLQIFSVKVAATRGGLQWPLDVFGIIAVRDIIDRNRNIVFHRTRENYQTLTEQLDPSLLLVGPTRAVVLSMPEPESERHY
;
A
#
# COMPACT_ATOMS: atom_id res chain seq x y z
N MET A 1 -22.02 -35.08 8.27
CA MET A 1 -21.21 -33.87 8.51
C MET A 1 -19.94 -33.87 7.64
N GLU A 2 -19.08 -34.88 7.76
CA GLU A 2 -17.81 -34.96 7.00
C GLU A 2 -17.99 -35.04 5.47
N MET A 3 -19.01 -35.77 5.02
CA MET A 3 -19.32 -35.92 3.59
C MET A 3 -19.79 -34.61 2.94
N GLU A 4 -20.50 -33.77 3.71
CA GLU A 4 -20.97 -32.45 3.24
C GLU A 4 -19.82 -31.44 3.19
N MET A 5 -18.88 -31.48 4.14
CA MET A 5 -17.64 -30.70 4.06
C MET A 5 -16.79 -31.05 2.85
N LYS A 6 -16.66 -32.35 2.52
CA LYS A 6 -15.91 -32.80 1.34
C LYS A 6 -16.54 -32.32 0.03
N LYS A 7 -17.88 -32.31 -0.06
CA LYS A 7 -18.60 -31.73 -1.21
C LYS A 7 -18.40 -30.22 -1.33
N ALA A 8 -18.46 -29.48 -0.22
CA ALA A 8 -18.24 -28.03 -0.21
C ALA A 8 -16.81 -27.66 -0.65
N ALA A 9 -15.80 -28.40 -0.18
CA ALA A 9 -14.41 -28.21 -0.61
C ALA A 9 -14.21 -28.46 -2.12
N ALA A 10 -14.83 -29.52 -2.65
CA ALA A 10 -14.77 -29.83 -4.08
C ALA A 10 -15.50 -28.78 -4.94
N ALA A 11 -16.61 -28.23 -4.46
CA ALA A 11 -17.33 -27.14 -5.12
C ALA A 11 -16.49 -25.86 -5.17
N MET A 12 -15.86 -25.48 -4.06
CA MET A 12 -14.95 -24.33 -4.00
C MET A 12 -13.74 -24.50 -4.91
N ALA A 13 -13.15 -25.71 -4.97
CA ALA A 13 -12.03 -26.00 -5.87
C ALA A 13 -12.42 -25.86 -7.36
N ARG A 14 -13.63 -26.34 -7.74
CA ARG A 14 -14.17 -26.16 -9.09
C ARG A 14 -14.43 -24.69 -9.43
N GLN A 15 -15.01 -23.95 -8.49
CA GLN A 15 -15.31 -22.52 -8.67
C GLN A 15 -14.02 -21.69 -8.82
N ARG A 16 -12.97 -22.03 -8.05
CA ARG A 16 -11.63 -21.46 -8.18
C ARG A 16 -10.98 -21.77 -9.53
N SER A 17 -11.11 -23.01 -10.01
CA SER A 17 -10.59 -23.43 -11.31
C SER A 17 -11.24 -22.66 -12.47
N LEU A 18 -12.58 -22.56 -12.47
CA LEU A 18 -13.34 -21.80 -13.46
C LEU A 18 -12.98 -20.31 -13.43
N ARG A 19 -12.88 -19.70 -12.24
CA ARG A 19 -12.43 -18.31 -12.07
C ARG A 19 -11.03 -18.09 -12.64
N ASN A 20 -10.08 -18.98 -12.35
CA ASN A 20 -8.71 -18.89 -12.87
C ASN A 20 -8.63 -19.06 -14.39
N GLN A 21 -9.48 -19.92 -14.98
CA GLN A 21 -9.56 -20.10 -16.43
C GLN A 21 -10.13 -18.85 -17.13
N VAL A 22 -11.12 -18.19 -16.52
CA VAL A 22 -11.65 -16.89 -16.99
C VAL A 22 -10.59 -15.80 -16.87
N LEU A 23 -9.93 -15.69 -15.71
CA LEU A 23 -8.84 -14.72 -15.47
C LEU A 23 -7.66 -14.92 -16.43
N GLY A 24 -7.32 -16.18 -16.76
CA GLY A 24 -6.25 -16.50 -17.72
C GLY A 24 -6.52 -16.04 -19.15
N LYS A 25 -7.79 -15.76 -19.50
CA LYS A 25 -8.20 -15.25 -20.81
C LYS A 25 -8.28 -13.71 -20.87
N LEU A 26 -8.26 -13.01 -19.73
CA LEU A 26 -8.20 -11.54 -19.75
C LEU A 26 -6.81 -11.07 -20.21
N ARG A 27 -6.78 -10.02 -21.06
CA ARG A 27 -5.56 -9.35 -21.49
C ARG A 27 -4.74 -8.98 -20.25
N LYS A 28 -3.51 -9.49 -20.19
CA LYS A 28 -2.56 -9.15 -19.12
C LYS A 28 -2.14 -7.71 -19.31
N GLU A 29 -2.55 -6.88 -18.37
CA GLU A 29 -2.08 -5.51 -18.29
C GLU A 29 -0.61 -5.48 -17.85
N SER A 30 0.19 -4.59 -18.46
CA SER A 30 1.58 -4.40 -18.03
C SER A 30 1.63 -3.71 -16.66
N ALA A 31 2.75 -3.85 -15.93
CA ALA A 31 2.92 -3.13 -14.67
C ALA A 31 2.80 -1.61 -14.83
N GLU A 32 3.20 -1.08 -15.99
CA GLU A 32 3.12 0.35 -16.31
C GLU A 32 1.69 0.80 -16.63
N GLU A 33 0.95 -0.01 -17.39
CA GLU A 33 -0.47 0.23 -17.68
C GLU A 33 -1.29 0.19 -16.37
N TRP A 34 -1.02 -0.79 -15.51
CA TRP A 34 -1.63 -0.91 -14.19
C TRP A 34 -1.33 0.31 -13.31
N GLU A 35 -0.08 0.76 -13.29
CA GLU A 35 0.33 1.96 -12.57
C GLU A 35 -0.37 3.22 -13.07
N SER A 36 -0.48 3.37 -14.39
CA SER A 36 -1.16 4.51 -15.00
C SER A 36 -2.64 4.53 -14.64
N ARG A 37 -3.30 3.36 -14.65
CA ARG A 37 -4.70 3.24 -14.24
C ARG A 37 -4.89 3.51 -12.75
N VAL A 38 -4.03 2.97 -11.90
CA VAL A 38 -4.07 3.21 -10.46
C VAL A 38 -3.85 4.68 -10.16
N ARG A 39 -2.92 5.32 -10.86
CA ARG A 39 -2.68 6.77 -10.77
C ARG A 39 -3.95 7.55 -11.14
N LYS A 40 -4.56 7.26 -12.29
CA LYS A 40 -5.81 7.92 -12.72
C LYS A 40 -6.95 7.72 -11.70
N SER A 41 -7.13 6.49 -11.21
CA SER A 41 -8.14 6.18 -10.20
C SER A 41 -7.88 6.90 -8.87
N LEU A 42 -6.61 7.06 -8.48
CA LEU A 42 -6.24 7.78 -7.27
C LEU A 42 -6.45 9.29 -7.43
N GLU A 43 -6.16 9.86 -8.60
CA GLU A 43 -6.45 11.25 -8.94
C GLU A 43 -7.96 11.52 -8.87
N GLU A 44 -8.79 10.63 -9.43
CA GLU A 44 -10.25 10.71 -9.37
C GLU A 44 -10.79 10.59 -7.93
N GLN A 45 -10.29 9.62 -7.15
CA GLN A 45 -10.66 9.46 -5.73
C GLN A 45 -10.22 10.66 -4.88
N ASN A 46 -9.04 11.21 -5.13
CA ASN A 46 -8.57 12.42 -4.47
C ASN A 46 -9.48 13.61 -4.77
N LYS A 47 -9.87 13.78 -6.04
CA LYS A 47 -10.79 14.84 -6.44
C LYS A 47 -12.15 14.68 -5.76
N ALA A 48 -12.74 13.48 -5.79
CA ALA A 48 -14.02 13.20 -5.16
C ALA A 48 -13.97 13.38 -3.63
N TYR A 49 -12.87 12.98 -2.98
CA TYR A 49 -12.68 13.20 -1.55
C TYR A 49 -12.59 14.68 -1.21
N LEU A 50 -11.79 15.46 -1.97
CA LEU A 50 -11.69 16.91 -1.81
C LEU A 50 -13.04 17.61 -2.01
N GLU A 51 -13.85 17.17 -2.97
CA GLU A 51 -15.22 17.66 -3.17
C GLU A 51 -16.17 17.27 -2.02
N GLN A 52 -15.96 16.09 -1.41
CA GLN A 52 -16.75 15.62 -0.27
C GLN A 52 -16.44 16.39 1.02
N ILE A 53 -15.17 16.73 1.25
CA ILE A 53 -14.74 17.51 2.42
C ILE A 53 -14.74 19.02 2.17
N ALA A 54 -15.03 19.46 0.94
CA ALA A 54 -15.31 20.86 0.65
C ALA A 54 -16.64 21.25 1.30
N GLY A 55 -16.58 21.47 2.62
CA GLY A 55 -17.65 22.02 3.43
C GLY A 55 -17.72 23.54 3.33
N ASP A 56 -18.26 24.17 4.36
CA ASP A 56 -18.23 25.62 4.54
C ASP A 56 -16.76 26.09 4.57
N PRO A 57 -16.33 27.05 3.71
CA PRO A 57 -14.99 27.60 3.76
C PRO A 57 -14.62 28.26 5.10
N GLU A 58 -15.56 28.47 6.02
CA GLU A 58 -15.32 28.92 7.40
C GLU A 58 -15.02 27.77 8.39
N ASP A 59 -15.17 26.50 8.00
CA ASP A 59 -14.77 25.35 8.83
C ASP A 59 -13.26 25.11 8.76
N GLU A 60 -12.55 25.67 9.74
CA GLU A 60 -11.10 25.61 9.89
C GLU A 60 -10.57 24.15 9.91
N GLU A 61 -11.31 23.20 10.48
CA GLU A 61 -10.88 21.79 10.57
C GLU A 61 -10.96 21.10 9.19
N SER A 62 -12.04 21.34 8.45
CA SER A 62 -12.19 20.87 7.06
C SER A 62 -11.12 21.48 6.14
N GLN A 63 -10.83 22.77 6.31
CA GLN A 63 -9.80 23.47 5.54
C GLN A 63 -8.39 22.94 5.87
N CYS A 64 -8.07 22.70 7.14
CA CYS A 64 -6.82 22.07 7.56
C CYS A 64 -6.66 20.66 6.96
N ALA A 65 -7.72 19.86 6.93
CA ALA A 65 -7.69 18.53 6.32
C ALA A 65 -7.47 18.58 4.79
N ILE A 66 -8.08 19.55 4.10
CA ILE A 66 -7.88 19.80 2.67
C ILE A 66 -6.43 20.20 2.40
N ASP A 67 -5.89 21.16 3.14
CA ASP A 67 -4.55 21.69 2.92
C ASP A 67 -3.48 20.66 3.27
N TYR A 68 -3.67 19.91 4.36
CA TYR A 68 -2.83 18.76 4.68
C TYR A 68 -2.84 17.73 3.56
N ARG A 69 -4.01 17.39 3.01
CA ARG A 69 -4.12 16.42 1.90
C ARG A 69 -3.45 16.92 0.62
N ARG A 70 -3.60 18.20 0.28
CA ARG A 70 -2.94 18.83 -0.88
C ARG A 70 -1.43 18.81 -0.73
N PHE A 71 -0.93 19.32 0.40
CA PHE A 71 0.49 19.25 0.76
C PHE A 71 1.02 17.82 0.66
N TRP A 72 0.26 16.85 1.20
CA TRP A 72 0.65 15.45 1.11
C TRP A 72 0.74 14.93 -0.31
N ASN A 73 -0.22 15.25 -1.17
CA ASN A 73 -0.17 14.80 -2.56
C ASN A 73 0.99 15.43 -3.35
N ASP A 74 1.28 16.71 -3.10
CA ASP A 74 2.36 17.45 -3.75
C ASP A 74 3.73 16.95 -3.31
N VAL A 75 3.90 16.72 -2.01
CA VAL A 75 5.16 16.22 -1.44
C VAL A 75 5.37 14.75 -1.82
N TRP A 76 4.31 13.94 -1.87
CA TRP A 76 4.40 12.49 -1.94
C TRP A 76 3.84 11.92 -3.24
N PHE A 77 4.59 12.07 -4.33
CA PHE A 77 4.24 11.53 -5.64
C PHE A 77 4.12 9.99 -5.65
N PRO A 78 3.24 9.38 -6.47
CA PRO A 78 3.06 7.92 -6.54
C PRO A 78 4.21 7.18 -7.25
N ARG A 79 5.44 7.69 -7.25
CA ARG A 79 6.59 6.98 -7.84
C ARG A 79 7.07 5.86 -6.91
N ARG A 80 7.76 4.85 -7.43
CA ARG A 80 8.41 3.81 -6.61
C ARG A 80 9.74 4.31 -6.04
N ALA A 81 10.10 3.82 -4.86
CA ALA A 81 11.40 4.07 -4.24
C ALA A 81 12.53 3.78 -5.24
N ARG A 82 13.42 4.77 -5.41
CA ARG A 82 14.59 4.65 -6.31
C ARG A 82 15.89 4.56 -5.52
N VAL A 83 15.86 4.94 -4.24
CA VAL A 83 17.03 4.84 -3.37
C VAL A 83 17.17 3.40 -2.87
N PRO A 84 18.26 2.69 -3.25
CA PRO A 84 18.53 1.32 -2.83
C PRO A 84 18.85 1.27 -1.32
N PRO A 85 18.85 0.06 -0.73
CA PRO A 85 19.33 -0.09 0.63
C PRO A 85 20.80 0.36 0.71
N MET A 86 21.17 0.95 1.84
CA MET A 86 22.56 1.29 2.15
C MET A 86 23.27 2.28 1.21
N ARG A 87 22.54 3.26 0.63
CA ARG A 87 23.09 4.32 -0.25
C ARG A 87 24.38 5.01 0.26
N PHE A 88 24.60 5.02 1.58
CA PHE A 88 25.74 5.68 2.24
C PHE A 88 26.78 4.73 2.84
N THR A 89 26.73 3.42 2.54
CA THR A 89 27.72 2.46 3.07
C THR A 89 28.92 2.24 2.16
N PHE A 90 28.79 2.55 0.86
CA PHE A 90 29.84 2.30 -0.13
C PHE A 90 30.90 3.40 -0.19
N GLU A 91 30.53 4.65 0.09
CA GLU A 91 31.47 5.77 0.19
C GLU A 91 31.16 6.63 1.42
N PRO A 92 32.18 6.99 2.22
CA PRO A 92 31.98 7.92 3.34
C PRO A 92 31.45 9.26 2.83
N PRO A 93 30.45 9.87 3.49
CA PRO A 93 29.88 11.13 3.06
C PRO A 93 30.95 12.22 2.92
N ARG A 94 31.14 12.72 1.69
CA ARG A 94 32.10 13.81 1.45
C ARG A 94 31.47 15.14 1.87
N GLY A 95 32.00 15.75 2.93
CA GLY A 95 31.74 17.14 3.29
C GLY A 95 30.40 17.46 3.99
N ILE A 96 29.56 16.46 4.29
CA ILE A 96 28.29 16.65 5.02
C ILE A 96 28.36 15.92 6.37
N LYS A 97 27.88 16.56 7.44
CA LYS A 97 27.66 15.92 8.74
C LYS A 97 26.68 14.76 8.55
N ALA A 98 27.17 13.53 8.60
CA ALA A 98 26.32 12.34 8.62
C ALA A 98 25.48 12.35 9.90
N GLY A 99 24.17 12.47 9.75
CA GLY A 99 23.22 12.35 10.86
C GLY A 99 22.67 10.93 10.92
N THR A 100 22.48 10.40 12.13
CA THR A 100 21.68 9.19 12.33
C THR A 100 20.20 9.57 12.36
N SER A 101 19.35 8.72 11.78
CA SER A 101 17.90 8.84 11.91
C SER A 101 17.34 7.55 12.45
N GLN A 102 16.28 7.65 13.25
CA GLN A 102 15.51 6.48 13.65
C GLN A 102 14.82 5.89 12.42
N THR A 103 14.90 4.56 12.28
CA THR A 103 14.29 3.83 11.17
C THR A 103 13.43 2.70 11.67
N LEU A 104 12.40 2.37 10.89
CA LEU A 104 11.50 1.24 11.09
C LEU A 104 11.76 0.20 10.00
N GLN A 105 11.99 -1.05 10.41
CA GLN A 105 12.10 -2.19 9.52
C GLN A 105 10.88 -3.10 9.68
N ILE A 106 10.24 -3.42 8.57
CA ILE A 106 9.03 -4.25 8.54
C ILE A 106 9.44 -5.67 8.17
N PHE A 107 9.26 -6.59 9.12
CA PHE A 107 9.56 -8.02 8.92
C PHE A 107 8.31 -8.84 8.59
N SER A 108 7.15 -8.44 9.10
CA SER A 108 5.90 -9.17 8.91
C SER A 108 4.70 -8.23 8.95
N VAL A 109 3.70 -8.51 8.12
CA VAL A 109 2.37 -7.89 8.21
C VAL A 109 1.37 -9.02 8.32
N LYS A 110 0.63 -9.08 9.43
CA LYS A 110 -0.32 -10.15 9.74
C LYS A 110 -1.73 -9.59 9.88
N VAL A 111 -2.71 -10.30 9.32
CA VAL A 111 -4.12 -10.01 9.58
C VAL A 111 -4.45 -10.45 11.01
N ALA A 112 -4.77 -9.47 11.87
CA ALA A 112 -5.06 -9.72 13.27
C ALA A 112 -6.47 -10.28 13.50
N ALA A 113 -7.47 -9.76 12.79
CA ALA A 113 -8.86 -10.19 12.85
C ALA A 113 -9.62 -9.75 11.59
N THR A 114 -10.71 -10.44 11.27
CA THR A 114 -11.66 -9.99 10.24
C THR A 114 -12.90 -9.36 10.88
N ARG A 115 -13.52 -8.40 10.18
CA ARG A 115 -14.75 -7.71 10.61
C ARG A 115 -15.66 -7.49 9.39
N GLY A 116 -16.93 -7.15 9.63
CA GLY A 116 -17.85 -6.75 8.55
C GLY A 116 -18.22 -7.86 7.56
N GLY A 117 -18.32 -9.11 8.02
CA GLY A 117 -18.71 -10.25 7.18
C GLY A 117 -17.57 -10.85 6.33
N LEU A 118 -16.35 -10.33 6.47
CA LEU A 118 -15.18 -10.90 5.81
C LEU A 118 -14.80 -12.24 6.47
N GLN A 119 -14.92 -13.34 5.73
CA GLN A 119 -14.65 -14.69 6.21
C GLN A 119 -13.35 -15.24 5.63
N TRP A 120 -12.65 -16.03 6.42
CA TRP A 120 -11.51 -16.81 5.96
C TRP A 120 -11.95 -17.91 4.99
N PRO A 121 -11.14 -18.27 3.98
CA PRO A 121 -9.83 -17.70 3.64
C PRO A 121 -9.91 -16.34 2.92
N LEU A 122 -8.85 -15.53 3.04
CA LEU A 122 -8.79 -14.19 2.42
C LEU A 122 -7.97 -14.19 1.14
N ASP A 123 -8.58 -13.85 0.01
CA ASP A 123 -7.86 -13.57 -1.23
C ASP A 123 -7.37 -12.12 -1.24
N VAL A 124 -6.09 -11.91 -0.92
CA VAL A 124 -5.47 -10.59 -0.81
C VAL A 124 -4.72 -10.23 -2.09
N PHE A 125 -5.07 -9.08 -2.67
CA PHE A 125 -4.38 -8.47 -3.79
C PHE A 125 -4.28 -6.95 -3.59
N GLY A 126 -3.36 -6.31 -4.30
CA GLY A 126 -3.11 -4.87 -4.24
C GLY A 126 -1.66 -4.53 -3.92
N ILE A 127 -1.44 -3.27 -3.53
CA ILE A 127 -0.13 -2.76 -3.11
C ILE A 127 -0.23 -2.22 -1.70
N ILE A 128 0.72 -2.63 -0.87
CA ILE A 128 1.03 -1.94 0.39
C ILE A 128 2.37 -1.28 0.20
N ALA A 129 2.42 0.02 0.43
CA ALA A 129 3.65 0.78 0.39
C ALA A 129 3.74 1.69 1.60
N VAL A 130 4.97 1.91 2.05
CA VAL A 130 5.29 2.87 3.11
C VAL A 130 6.08 4.01 2.47
N ARG A 131 5.97 5.20 3.03
CA ARG A 131 6.62 6.41 2.53
C ARG A 131 7.54 6.97 3.61
N ASP A 132 8.68 7.50 3.20
CA ASP A 132 9.64 8.20 4.08
C ASP A 132 10.26 9.42 3.38
N ILE A 133 10.82 10.33 4.17
CA ILE A 133 11.31 11.61 3.67
C ILE A 133 12.50 11.51 2.71
N ILE A 134 13.12 10.33 2.55
CA ILE A 134 14.39 10.16 1.83
C ILE A 134 14.23 10.42 0.34
N ASP A 135 13.20 9.87 -0.29
CA ASP A 135 12.94 10.11 -1.71
C ASP A 135 11.46 10.39 -2.01
N ARG A 136 10.62 10.44 -0.97
CA ARG A 136 9.18 10.69 -1.02
C ARG A 136 8.38 9.73 -1.91
N ASN A 137 9.02 8.64 -2.33
CA ASN A 137 8.44 7.62 -3.18
C ASN A 137 7.89 6.47 -2.33
N ARG A 138 7.09 5.60 -2.98
CA ARG A 138 6.50 4.39 -2.41
C ARG A 138 7.57 3.32 -2.23
N ASN A 139 7.95 3.03 -0.99
CA ASN A 139 8.69 1.84 -0.61
C ASN A 139 7.69 0.67 -0.53
N ILE A 140 7.63 -0.16 -1.58
CA ILE A 140 6.63 -1.22 -1.72
C ILE A 140 6.99 -2.38 -0.80
N VAL A 141 6.06 -2.75 0.08
CA VAL A 141 6.21 -3.82 1.07
C VAL A 141 5.44 -5.07 0.65
N PHE A 142 4.32 -4.90 -0.06
CA PHE A 142 3.52 -6.00 -0.62
C PHE A 142 3.01 -5.60 -2.00
N HIS A 143 3.05 -6.54 -2.95
CA HIS A 143 2.49 -6.34 -4.28
C HIS A 143 1.98 -7.66 -4.86
N ARG A 144 0.68 -7.73 -5.10
CA ARG A 144 -0.01 -8.85 -5.76
C ARG A 144 -1.06 -8.31 -6.72
N THR A 145 -1.14 -8.85 -7.93
CA THR A 145 -2.22 -8.50 -8.87
C THR A 145 -3.47 -9.32 -8.56
N ARG A 146 -4.60 -8.98 -9.18
CA ARG A 146 -5.87 -9.74 -8.99
C ARG A 146 -5.77 -11.18 -9.49
N GLU A 147 -4.91 -11.44 -10.46
CA GLU A 147 -4.68 -12.74 -11.09
C GLU A 147 -3.63 -13.56 -10.33
N ASN A 148 -2.78 -12.88 -9.55
CA ASN A 148 -1.74 -13.46 -8.70
C ASN A 148 -1.95 -13.01 -7.25
N TYR A 149 -3.14 -13.28 -6.71
CA TYR A 149 -3.48 -12.96 -5.33
C TYR A 149 -2.84 -13.95 -4.35
N GLN A 150 -2.65 -13.53 -3.10
CA GLN A 150 -2.25 -14.43 -2.01
C GLN A 150 -3.49 -14.86 -1.23
N THR A 151 -3.70 -16.18 -1.06
CA THR A 151 -4.74 -16.68 -0.16
C THR A 151 -4.18 -16.82 1.24
N LEU A 152 -4.71 -16.07 2.20
CA LEU A 152 -4.38 -16.20 3.61
C LEU A 152 -5.39 -17.11 4.32
N THR A 153 -4.91 -17.81 5.35
CA THR A 153 -5.74 -18.67 6.20
C THR A 153 -5.48 -18.35 7.66
N GLU A 154 -6.50 -18.46 8.51
CA GLU A 154 -6.38 -18.08 9.91
C GLU A 154 -5.39 -18.96 10.68
N GLN A 155 -5.45 -20.28 10.48
CA GLN A 155 -4.69 -21.23 11.29
C GLN A 155 -3.25 -21.48 10.80
N LEU A 156 -3.00 -21.39 9.49
CA LEU A 156 -1.71 -21.78 8.90
C LEU A 156 -0.85 -20.59 8.50
N ASP A 157 -1.44 -19.63 7.78
CA ASP A 157 -0.70 -18.49 7.24
C ASP A 157 -1.58 -17.23 7.13
N PRO A 158 -1.68 -16.45 8.22
CA PRO A 158 -2.39 -15.17 8.23
C PRO A 158 -1.50 -13.99 7.81
N SER A 159 -0.28 -14.26 7.34
CA SER A 159 0.74 -13.23 7.09
C SER A 159 0.91 -12.95 5.60
N LEU A 160 1.08 -11.68 5.26
CA LEU A 160 1.39 -11.28 3.89
C LEU A 160 2.80 -11.72 3.51
N LEU A 161 2.94 -12.26 2.30
CA LEU A 161 4.24 -12.51 1.70
C LEU A 161 4.80 -11.18 1.21
N LEU A 162 5.67 -10.60 2.03
CA LEU A 162 6.28 -9.31 1.74
C LEU A 162 7.26 -9.46 0.57
N VAL A 163 7.28 -8.48 -0.33
CA VAL A 163 8.29 -8.40 -1.40
C VAL A 163 9.62 -7.83 -0.91
N GLY A 164 9.70 -7.53 0.39
CA GLY A 164 10.82 -6.88 1.06
C GLY A 164 10.83 -5.37 0.78
N PRO A 165 10.82 -4.51 1.81
CA PRO A 165 11.02 -3.09 1.56
C PRO A 165 12.40 -2.86 0.94
N THR A 166 12.50 -1.96 -0.03
CA THR A 166 13.77 -1.59 -0.67
C THR A 166 14.77 -1.06 0.35
N ARG A 167 14.29 -0.44 1.44
CA ARG A 167 15.11 0.10 2.53
C ARG A 167 14.31 0.17 3.83
N ALA A 168 14.98 0.41 4.96
CA ALA A 168 14.31 0.78 6.20
C ALA A 168 13.63 2.16 6.06
N VAL A 169 12.50 2.34 6.73
CA VAL A 169 11.65 3.54 6.64
C VAL A 169 12.14 4.56 7.66
N VAL A 170 12.45 5.78 7.22
CA VAL A 170 12.84 6.87 8.13
C VAL A 170 11.59 7.44 8.81
N LEU A 171 11.62 7.54 10.15
CA LEU A 171 10.46 7.94 10.96
C LEU A 171 10.23 9.47 11.08
N SER A 172 11.07 10.28 10.42
CA SER A 172 10.89 11.73 10.41
C SER A 172 9.81 12.10 9.41
N MET A 173 8.73 12.72 9.90
CA MET A 173 7.66 13.28 9.09
C MET A 173 7.87 14.79 9.00
N PRO A 174 7.75 15.42 7.82
CA PRO A 174 7.77 16.87 7.74
C PRO A 174 6.46 17.40 8.32
N GLU A 175 6.55 18.33 9.28
CA GLU A 175 5.38 19.08 9.75
C GLU A 175 4.79 19.90 8.59
N PRO A 176 3.45 19.92 8.43
CA PRO A 176 2.81 20.81 7.48
C PRO A 176 3.16 22.26 7.81
N GLU A 177 3.35 23.09 6.79
CA GLU A 177 3.79 24.49 6.97
C GLU A 177 2.82 25.32 7.82
N SER A 178 1.54 24.91 7.90
CA SER A 178 0.50 25.53 8.72
C SER A 178 0.72 25.40 10.24
N GLU A 179 1.54 24.45 10.69
CA GLU A 179 1.83 24.24 12.12
C GLU A 179 3.15 24.91 12.57
N ARG A 180 3.88 25.56 11.64
CA ARG A 180 5.05 26.37 12.00
C ARG A 180 4.61 27.72 12.53
N HIS A 181 4.10 27.75 13.76
CA HIS A 181 3.94 29.01 14.48
C HIS A 181 5.32 29.59 14.79
N TYR A 182 5.65 30.71 14.15
CA TYR A 182 6.79 31.59 14.47
C TYR A 182 6.40 32.62 15.51
#